data_AF-A0A6U4AIX3-F1
#
_entry.id   AF-A0A6U4AIX3-F1
#
_cell.length_a   1.000
_cell.length_b   1.000
_cell.length_c   1.000
_cell.angle_alpha   90.00
_cell.angle_beta   90.00
_cell.angle_gamma   90.00
#
_symmetry.space_group_name_H-M   'P 1'
#
loop_
_entity.id
_entity.type
_entity.pdbx_description
1 polymer ?
#
loop_
_entity_poly.entity_id
_entity_poly.type
_entity_poly.pdbx_seq_one_letter_code
_entity_poly.pdbx_strand_id
1 'polypeptide(L)'
;MFCILYPNNNFSTHTHTQAHRFNFAPTCTVEEEANNKTILFDNTIYTNAGLADGSVVTAYAKIREKALDVPCGHLTTVLLDIFPQGHVTLFSLDVEGSEHLVLKQIDFKKVFIEVFMIESWNTYCQKNAECESRNAFRKIMRDAGYEKFSKIIHKSDLFIHPKSRYLQKVKRLTKLE
;
A
#
# COMPACT_ATOMS: atom_id res chain seq x y z
N MET A 1 4.92 -5.96 -4.62
CA MET A 1 3.70 -6.75 -4.92
C MET A 1 2.58 -6.28 -3.99
N PHE A 2 1.36 -6.01 -4.47
CA PHE A 2 0.23 -5.63 -3.60
C PHE A 2 -0.40 -6.86 -2.94
N CYS A 3 -0.46 -6.89 -1.61
CA CYS A 3 -1.12 -7.98 -0.88
C CYS A 3 -2.07 -7.41 0.18
N ILE A 4 -3.38 -7.57 -0.05
CA ILE A 4 -4.39 -7.33 0.99
C ILE A 4 -4.65 -8.62 1.74
N LEU A 5 -4.71 -8.53 3.07
CA LEU A 5 -4.92 -9.65 3.97
C LEU A 5 -6.18 -9.38 4.85
N TYR A 6 -7.25 -10.06 4.44
CA TYR A 6 -8.45 -10.55 5.17
C TYR A 6 -9.41 -9.55 5.88
N PRO A 7 -10.74 -9.83 5.81
CA PRO A 7 -11.72 -9.37 6.79
C PRO A 7 -11.91 -10.43 7.92
N ASN A 8 -11.90 -9.99 9.19
CA ASN A 8 -12.37 -10.64 10.45
C ASN A 8 -12.93 -12.08 10.41
N ASN A 9 -12.73 -13.02 11.36
CA ASN A 9 -12.21 -13.07 12.74
C ASN A 9 -11.60 -14.47 12.93
N ASN A 10 -10.54 -14.59 13.74
CA ASN A 10 -9.75 -15.80 14.04
C ASN A 10 -8.58 -16.05 13.07
N PHE A 11 -7.39 -15.63 13.50
CA PHE A 11 -6.11 -16.09 12.96
C PHE A 11 -5.96 -17.60 13.27
N SER A 12 -6.54 -18.44 12.41
CA SER A 12 -6.23 -19.87 12.35
C SER A 12 -5.13 -20.07 11.31
N THR A 13 -4.07 -20.80 11.67
CA THR A 13 -2.90 -21.09 10.82
C THR A 13 -3.16 -22.12 9.72
N HIS A 14 -4.42 -22.51 9.52
CA HIS A 14 -4.81 -23.49 8.52
C HIS A 14 -5.80 -22.85 7.54
N THR A 15 -5.36 -22.66 6.29
CA THR A 15 -6.05 -22.13 5.09
C THR A 15 -5.89 -20.62 4.81
N HIS A 16 -4.84 -20.27 4.04
CA HIS A 16 -4.66 -18.95 3.39
C HIS A 16 -5.62 -18.80 2.20
N THR A 17 -6.93 -18.65 2.43
CA THR A 17 -7.95 -18.68 1.35
C THR A 17 -8.51 -17.32 0.92
N GLN A 18 -8.01 -16.18 1.40
CA GLN A 18 -8.60 -14.84 1.05
C GLN A 18 -7.55 -13.73 0.91
N ALA A 19 -6.36 -14.05 0.40
CA ALA A 19 -5.44 -13.03 -0.10
C ALA A 19 -5.88 -12.62 -1.51
N HIS A 20 -6.23 -11.35 -1.71
CA HIS A 20 -6.57 -10.84 -3.03
C HIS A 20 -5.32 -10.25 -3.68
N ARG A 21 -4.90 -10.86 -4.80
CA ARG A 21 -3.89 -10.29 -5.69
C ARG A 21 -4.58 -9.41 -6.72
N PHE A 22 -4.07 -8.21 -6.87
CA PHE A 22 -4.49 -7.29 -7.91
C PHE A 22 -3.62 -7.42 -9.15
N ASN A 23 -4.26 -7.63 -10.30
CA ASN A 23 -3.62 -7.56 -11.62
C ASN A 23 -3.98 -6.24 -12.31
N PHE A 24 -4.11 -5.17 -11.53
CA PHE A 24 -4.46 -3.83 -11.98
C PHE A 24 -3.58 -2.80 -11.27
N ALA A 25 -3.45 -1.61 -11.85
CA ALA A 25 -2.68 -0.52 -11.28
C ALA A 25 -3.54 0.39 -10.39
N PRO A 26 -3.28 0.47 -9.07
CA PRO A 26 -4.14 1.19 -8.13
C PRO A 26 -3.81 2.69 -8.03
N THR A 27 -3.28 3.29 -9.09
CA THR A 27 -2.73 4.65 -9.09
C THR A 27 -3.54 5.65 -9.91
N CYS A 28 -4.55 5.19 -10.65
CA CYS A 28 -5.39 6.05 -11.48
C CYS A 28 -6.47 6.78 -10.68
N THR A 29 -6.86 7.96 -11.19
CA THR A 29 -8.02 8.70 -10.71
C THR A 29 -9.32 8.03 -11.17
N VAL A 30 -10.45 8.41 -10.56
CA VAL A 30 -11.79 7.95 -10.97
C VAL A 30 -12.08 8.32 -12.44
N GLU A 31 -11.59 9.48 -12.89
CA GLU A 31 -11.76 9.95 -14.27
C GLU A 31 -10.95 9.11 -15.26
N GLU A 32 -9.72 8.73 -14.89
CA GLU A 32 -8.87 7.86 -15.69
C GLU A 32 -9.45 6.44 -15.81
N GLU A 33 -9.95 5.91 -14.70
CA GLU A 33 -10.63 4.60 -14.66
C GLU A 33 -11.89 4.59 -15.54
N ALA A 34 -12.73 5.62 -15.47
CA ALA A 34 -13.96 5.72 -16.27
C ALA A 34 -13.70 5.74 -17.79
N ASN A 35 -12.50 6.15 -18.21
CA ASN A 35 -12.07 6.17 -19.60
C ASN A 35 -11.34 4.88 -20.03
N ASN A 36 -11.38 3.82 -19.22
CA ASN A 36 -10.63 2.57 -19.44
C ASN A 36 -9.14 2.81 -19.71
N LYS A 37 -8.54 3.78 -19.00
CA LYS A 37 -7.15 4.15 -19.21
C LYS A 37 -6.23 2.98 -18.81
N THR A 38 -5.19 2.78 -19.61
CA THR A 38 -4.05 1.96 -19.23
C THR A 38 -2.90 2.86 -18.81
N ILE A 39 -2.03 2.35 -17.94
CA ILE A 39 -0.76 2.99 -17.64
C ILE A 39 0.39 2.05 -18.01
N LEU A 40 1.53 2.66 -18.34
CA LEU A 40 2.70 1.94 -18.78
C LEU A 40 3.51 1.44 -17.58
N PHE A 41 3.64 0.11 -17.47
CA PHE A 41 4.52 -0.55 -16.51
C PHE A 41 5.85 -0.92 -17.16
N ASP A 42 6.93 -0.85 -16.39
CA ASP A 42 8.18 -1.50 -16.79
C ASP A 42 7.94 -3.01 -16.84
N ASN A 43 8.35 -3.69 -17.92
CA ASN A 43 8.30 -5.16 -18.01
C ASN A 43 9.41 -5.79 -17.17
N THR A 44 9.21 -5.76 -15.85
CA THR A 44 10.12 -6.31 -14.84
C THR A 44 9.33 -7.11 -13.81
N ILE A 45 10.01 -8.02 -13.12
CA ILE A 45 9.40 -8.92 -12.14
C ILE A 45 9.02 -8.22 -10.81
N TYR A 46 9.49 -6.98 -10.61
CA TYR A 46 9.20 -6.15 -9.45
C TYR A 46 8.32 -4.96 -9.86
N THR A 47 7.40 -4.53 -9.00
CA THR A 47 6.35 -3.54 -9.36
C THR A 47 6.66 -2.16 -8.82
N ASN A 48 6.63 -1.15 -9.68
CA ASN A 48 6.79 0.29 -9.36
C ASN A 48 5.46 1.04 -9.22
N ALA A 49 4.37 0.34 -8.88
CA ALA A 49 2.99 0.84 -8.97
C ALA A 49 2.60 1.45 -10.34
N GLY A 50 3.37 1.17 -11.39
CA GLY A 50 2.95 1.38 -12.77
C GLY A 50 3.37 2.66 -13.46
N LEU A 51 4.47 3.29 -13.04
CA LEU A 51 4.93 4.52 -13.69
C LEU A 51 6.29 4.30 -14.38
N ALA A 52 6.24 3.86 -15.64
CA ALA A 52 7.39 3.80 -16.54
C ALA A 52 7.81 5.19 -17.08
N ASP A 53 7.05 6.24 -16.80
CA ASP A 53 7.34 7.61 -17.24
C ASP A 53 8.54 8.24 -16.50
N GLY A 54 9.00 7.64 -15.39
CA GLY A 54 10.12 8.13 -14.59
C GLY A 54 9.71 9.11 -13.49
N SER A 55 8.41 9.29 -13.23
CA SER A 55 7.90 10.01 -12.07
C SER A 55 8.31 9.37 -10.73
N VAL A 56 8.76 8.11 -10.76
CA VAL A 56 9.37 7.42 -9.62
C VAL A 56 10.74 6.89 -10.03
N VAL A 57 11.73 7.09 -9.14
CA VAL A 57 13.06 6.49 -9.31
C VAL A 57 12.98 5.03 -8.91
N THR A 58 13.04 4.12 -9.89
CA THR A 58 12.85 2.68 -9.67
C THR A 58 14.14 1.89 -9.87
N ALA A 59 14.12 0.66 -9.32
CA ALA A 59 14.58 -0.58 -9.95
C ALA A 59 15.32 -0.47 -11.29
N TYR A 60 14.52 -0.01 -12.24
CA TYR A 60 14.55 -0.47 -13.63
C TYR A 60 14.36 0.71 -14.58
N ALA A 61 14.46 1.95 -14.10
CA ALA A 61 14.31 3.16 -14.92
C ALA A 61 15.26 3.21 -16.15
N LYS A 62 16.28 2.33 -16.19
CA LYS A 62 17.23 2.15 -17.30
C LYS A 62 16.86 1.02 -18.28
N ILE A 63 15.91 0.15 -17.94
CA ILE A 63 15.45 -0.99 -18.75
C ILE A 63 14.04 -0.67 -19.29
N ARG A 64 13.93 0.44 -20.03
CA ARG A 64 12.64 0.95 -20.55
C ARG A 64 12.20 0.33 -21.88
N GLU A 65 12.94 -0.66 -22.38
CA GLU A 65 12.80 -1.07 -23.78
C GLU A 65 11.49 -1.81 -24.09
N LYS A 66 10.72 -2.23 -23.07
CA LYS A 66 9.40 -2.85 -23.23
C LYS A 66 8.47 -2.43 -22.10
N ALA A 67 7.76 -1.32 -22.25
CA ALA A 67 6.66 -0.99 -21.36
C ALA A 67 5.42 -1.84 -21.72
N LEU A 68 4.60 -2.18 -20.73
CA LEU A 68 3.34 -2.90 -20.91
C LEU A 68 2.18 -2.02 -20.49
N ASP A 69 1.13 -1.99 -21.32
CA ASP A 69 -0.15 -1.39 -20.95
C ASP A 69 -0.84 -2.27 -19.90
N VAL A 70 -1.07 -1.69 -18.72
CA VAL A 70 -1.77 -2.37 -17.63
C VAL A 70 -3.04 -1.58 -17.30
N PRO A 71 -4.21 -2.25 -17.21
CA PRO A 71 -5.42 -1.60 -16.74
C PRO A 71 -5.20 -0.95 -15.38
N CYS A 72 -5.65 0.29 -15.23
CA CYS A 72 -5.57 1.01 -13.98
C CYS A 72 -6.96 1.33 -13.43
N GLY A 73 -7.05 1.52 -12.11
CA GLY A 73 -8.30 1.80 -11.42
C GLY A 73 -8.06 2.58 -10.14
N HIS A 74 -9.10 3.26 -9.67
CA HIS A 74 -9.04 4.02 -8.44
C HIS A 74 -9.14 3.07 -7.25
N LEU A 75 -8.10 3.03 -6.41
CA LEU A 75 -7.96 2.00 -5.37
C LEU A 75 -9.15 1.96 -4.39
N THR A 76 -9.72 3.11 -4.04
CA THR A 76 -10.91 3.15 -3.18
C THR A 76 -12.08 2.38 -3.79
N THR A 77 -12.31 2.52 -5.09
CA THR A 77 -13.42 1.86 -5.79
C THR A 77 -13.22 0.35 -5.73
N VAL A 78 -12.03 -0.10 -6.10
CA VAL A 78 -11.68 -1.53 -6.07
C VAL A 78 -11.76 -2.13 -4.67
N LEU A 79 -11.34 -1.37 -3.65
CA LEU A 79 -11.46 -1.80 -2.25
C LEU A 79 -12.92 -1.97 -1.82
N LEU A 80 -13.80 -1.08 -2.25
CA LEU A 80 -15.23 -1.17 -1.92
C LEU A 80 -15.94 -2.29 -2.70
N ASP A 81 -15.49 -2.58 -3.92
CA ASP A 81 -16.03 -3.71 -4.70
C ASP A 81 -15.71 -5.06 -4.06
N ILE A 82 -14.49 -5.20 -3.51
CA ILE A 82 -14.06 -6.45 -2.85
C ILE A 82 -14.53 -6.51 -1.40
N PHE A 83 -14.53 -5.38 -0.70
CA PHE A 83 -14.96 -5.25 0.68
C PHE A 83 -16.12 -4.24 0.74
N PRO A 84 -17.38 -4.67 0.51
CA PRO A 84 -18.54 -3.76 0.45
C PRO A 84 -18.77 -2.92 1.71
N GLN A 85 -18.26 -3.38 2.85
CA GLN A 85 -18.31 -2.64 4.12
C GLN A 85 -17.14 -1.65 4.30
N GLY A 86 -16.23 -1.59 3.34
CA GLY A 86 -15.01 -0.79 3.39
C GLY A 86 -14.01 -1.24 4.47
N HIS A 87 -14.17 -2.42 5.07
CA HIS A 87 -13.29 -2.86 6.16
C HIS A 87 -12.21 -3.82 5.67
N VAL A 88 -10.96 -3.47 5.94
CA VAL A 88 -9.77 -4.28 5.68
C VAL A 88 -8.98 -4.42 6.98
N THR A 89 -8.65 -5.65 7.39
CA THR A 89 -7.89 -5.85 8.63
C THR A 89 -6.40 -5.53 8.43
N LEU A 90 -5.79 -6.01 7.34
CA LEU A 90 -4.38 -5.78 7.04
C LEU A 90 -4.19 -5.45 5.56
N PHE A 91 -3.51 -4.34 5.29
CA PHE A 91 -3.10 -3.93 3.94
C PHE A 91 -1.58 -3.88 3.87
N SER A 92 -0.97 -4.76 3.09
CA SER A 92 0.47 -4.74 2.83
C SER A 92 0.77 -4.02 1.52
N LEU A 93 1.63 -3.01 1.58
CA LEU A 93 2.03 -2.20 0.45
C LEU A 93 3.54 -2.27 0.22
N ASP A 94 3.91 -2.79 -0.94
CA ASP A 94 5.29 -2.92 -1.40
C ASP A 94 5.30 -2.64 -2.91
N VAL A 95 5.82 -1.47 -3.30
CA VAL A 95 5.77 -0.97 -4.68
C VAL A 95 7.03 -0.19 -5.08
N GLU A 96 8.18 -0.61 -4.59
CA GLU A 96 9.50 -0.13 -5.03
C GLU A 96 9.61 1.40 -5.12
N GLY A 97 9.13 2.12 -4.10
CA GLY A 97 9.24 3.58 -4.04
C GLY A 97 8.01 4.35 -4.51
N SER A 98 6.92 3.68 -4.90
CA SER A 98 5.67 4.32 -5.34
C SER A 98 4.56 4.30 -4.27
N GLU A 99 4.89 4.03 -3.01
CA GLU A 99 3.90 3.77 -1.96
C GLU A 99 2.97 4.97 -1.78
N HIS A 100 3.53 6.18 -1.82
CA HIS A 100 2.79 7.42 -1.67
C HIS A 100 1.75 7.67 -2.78
N LEU A 101 1.99 7.18 -4.00
CA LEU A 101 1.06 7.34 -5.13
C LEU A 101 -0.17 6.45 -4.96
N VAL A 102 0.05 5.23 -4.49
CA VAL A 102 -1.03 4.29 -4.18
C VAL A 102 -1.89 4.84 -3.05
N LEU A 103 -1.26 5.31 -1.96
CA LEU A 103 -2.00 5.82 -0.80
C LEU A 103 -2.83 7.08 -1.11
N LYS A 104 -2.43 7.89 -2.10
CA LYS A 104 -3.20 9.06 -2.55
C LYS A 104 -4.55 8.68 -3.16
N GLN A 105 -4.71 7.45 -3.67
CA GLN A 105 -5.96 6.96 -4.25
C GLN A 105 -6.90 6.29 -3.22
N ILE A 106 -6.56 6.37 -1.93
CA ILE A 106 -7.38 5.85 -0.83
C ILE A 106 -8.14 7.00 -0.17
N ASP A 107 -9.47 6.94 -0.23
CA ASP A 107 -10.36 7.74 0.60
C ASP A 107 -10.53 7.06 1.96
N PHE A 108 -9.69 7.47 2.93
CA PHE A 108 -9.71 6.97 4.31
C PHE A 108 -11.03 7.26 5.05
N LYS A 109 -11.97 8.04 4.49
CA LYS A 109 -13.32 8.22 5.05
C LYS A 109 -14.28 7.12 4.60
N LYS A 110 -14.04 6.53 3.43
CA LYS A 110 -14.87 5.45 2.86
C LYS A 110 -14.35 4.07 3.21
N VAL A 111 -13.03 3.94 3.34
CA VAL A 111 -12.37 2.67 3.64
C VAL A 111 -11.70 2.75 5.01
N PHE A 112 -11.98 1.76 5.85
CA PHE A 112 -11.37 1.53 7.14
C PHE A 112 -10.36 0.38 7.05
N ILE A 113 -9.07 0.72 6.97
CA ILE A 113 -7.97 -0.24 7.03
C ILE A 113 -7.39 -0.22 8.45
N GLU A 114 -7.45 -1.33 9.18
CA GLU A 114 -6.98 -1.36 10.57
C GLU A 114 -5.47 -1.24 10.69
N VAL A 115 -4.75 -1.98 9.85
CA VAL A 115 -3.29 -2.06 9.89
C VAL A 115 -2.74 -1.94 8.48
N PHE A 116 -1.81 -1.00 8.28
CA PHE A 116 -0.95 -0.99 7.11
C PHE A 116 0.44 -1.51 7.46
N MET A 117 1.00 -2.31 6.57
CA MET A 117 2.41 -2.66 6.55
C MET A 117 2.99 -2.11 5.24
N ILE A 118 3.82 -1.07 5.34
CA ILE A 118 4.31 -0.35 4.17
C ILE A 118 5.82 -0.45 4.10
N GLU A 119 6.35 -0.90 2.96
CA GLU A 119 7.80 -0.92 2.74
C GLU A 119 8.35 0.51 2.89
N SER A 120 9.36 0.66 3.75
CA SER A 120 10.01 1.92 4.08
C SER A 120 11.51 1.92 3.78
N TRP A 121 12.04 0.78 3.36
CA TRP A 121 13.43 0.61 3.03
C TRP A 121 13.63 -0.42 1.93
N ASN A 122 14.11 0.05 0.79
CA ASN A 122 14.61 -0.75 -0.32
C ASN A 122 15.93 -0.15 -0.84
N THR A 123 16.38 -0.62 -2.01
CA THR A 123 17.63 -0.18 -2.65
C THR A 123 17.63 1.32 -2.99
N TYR A 124 16.46 1.90 -3.26
CA TYR A 124 16.26 3.30 -3.64
C TYR A 124 15.98 4.20 -2.45
N CYS A 125 15.26 3.66 -1.48
CA CYS A 125 14.90 4.34 -0.25
C CYS A 125 15.76 3.83 0.90
N GLN A 126 17.06 4.11 0.86
CA GLN A 126 17.99 3.58 1.86
C GLN A 126 17.65 4.08 3.27
N LYS A 127 17.96 3.26 4.28
CA LYS A 127 17.59 3.48 5.69
C LYS A 127 18.00 4.86 6.23
N ASN A 128 19.17 5.36 5.82
CA ASN A 128 19.76 6.61 6.32
C ASN A 128 19.81 7.73 5.26
N ALA A 129 19.23 7.49 4.07
CA ALA A 129 19.16 8.51 3.03
C ALA A 129 17.84 9.26 3.11
N GLU A 130 17.84 10.53 2.68
CA GLU A 130 16.60 11.23 2.37
C GLU A 130 15.87 10.49 1.26
N CYS A 131 14.58 10.29 1.45
CA CYS A 131 13.75 9.51 0.53
C CYS A 131 12.37 10.15 0.47
N GLU A 132 12.12 10.83 -0.64
CA GLU A 132 10.92 11.61 -0.85
C GLU A 132 9.66 10.76 -0.76
N SER A 133 9.63 9.59 -1.43
CA SER A 133 8.49 8.67 -1.35
C SER A 133 8.18 8.27 0.10
N ARG A 134 9.21 7.92 0.89
CA ARG A 134 9.03 7.54 2.29
C ARG A 134 8.50 8.68 3.14
N ASN A 135 9.04 9.87 2.94
CA ASN A 135 8.57 11.05 3.66
C ASN A 135 7.13 11.39 3.26
N ALA A 136 6.78 11.25 1.98
CA ALA A 136 5.45 11.49 1.44
C ALA A 136 4.41 10.50 1.98
N PHE A 137 4.66 9.18 1.92
CA PHE A 137 3.70 8.21 2.43
C PHE A 137 3.54 8.32 3.95
N ARG A 138 4.62 8.57 4.70
CA ARG A 138 4.55 8.80 6.15
C ARG A 138 3.72 10.04 6.48
N LYS A 139 3.79 11.08 5.65
CA LYS A 139 2.94 12.26 5.78
C LYS A 139 1.47 11.90 5.55
N ILE A 140 1.14 11.19 4.47
CA ILE A 140 -0.24 10.75 4.18
C ILE A 140 -0.81 9.96 5.37
N MET A 141 -0.07 8.97 5.88
CA MET A 141 -0.51 8.14 7.00
C MET A 141 -0.73 8.94 8.29
N ARG A 142 0.15 9.90 8.59
CA ARG A 142 0.01 10.80 9.74
C ARG A 142 -1.20 11.71 9.59
N ASP A 143 -1.41 12.28 8.40
CA ASP A 143 -2.53 13.18 8.12
C ASP A 143 -3.87 12.41 8.18
N ALA A 144 -3.87 11.12 7.84
CA ALA A 144 -4.99 10.18 8.05
C ALA A 144 -5.17 9.74 9.51
N GLY A 145 -4.29 10.16 10.43
CA GLY A 145 -4.40 9.90 11.87
C GLY A 145 -3.87 8.55 12.34
N TYR A 146 -3.13 7.82 11.50
CA TYR A 146 -2.55 6.53 11.88
C TYR A 146 -1.35 6.69 12.83
N GLU A 147 -1.22 5.74 13.76
CA GLU A 147 -0.08 5.67 14.67
C GLU A 147 1.02 4.78 14.06
N LYS A 148 2.22 5.33 13.91
CA LYS A 148 3.35 4.66 13.27
C LYS A 148 4.20 3.88 14.28
N PHE A 149 4.50 2.64 13.94
CA PHE A 149 5.45 1.76 14.63
C PHE A 149 6.57 1.40 13.65
N SER A 150 7.73 2.01 13.85
CA SER A 150 8.91 1.73 13.03
C SER A 150 9.77 0.62 13.66
N LYS A 151 10.52 -0.11 12.83
CA LYS A 151 11.50 -1.15 13.24
C LYS A 151 10.89 -2.41 13.89
N ILE A 152 9.57 -2.58 13.84
CA ILE A 152 8.91 -3.83 14.29
C ILE A 152 9.01 -4.90 13.20
N ILE A 153 8.87 -4.50 11.94
CA ILE A 153 8.95 -5.39 10.78
C ILE A 153 10.18 -4.99 9.97
N HIS A 154 10.97 -5.98 9.56
CA HIS A 154 12.15 -5.72 8.73
C HIS A 154 11.74 -4.98 7.45
N LYS A 155 12.43 -3.86 7.18
CA LYS A 155 12.20 -2.95 6.04
C LYS A 155 10.84 -2.25 5.96
N SER A 156 9.91 -2.50 6.88
CA SER A 156 8.57 -1.92 6.81
C SER A 156 8.23 -1.06 8.02
N ASP A 157 7.46 -0.01 7.78
CA ASP A 157 6.74 0.69 8.84
C ASP A 157 5.36 0.06 8.99
N LEU A 158 4.95 -0.14 10.24
CA LEU A 158 3.59 -0.55 10.57
C LEU A 158 2.80 0.70 10.97
N PHE A 159 1.58 0.84 10.46
CA PHE A 159 0.67 1.92 10.83
C PHE A 159 -0.64 1.31 11.31
N ILE A 160 -1.08 1.70 12.50
CA ILE A 160 -2.32 1.16 13.09
C ILE A 160 -3.34 2.29 13.23
N HIS A 161 -4.55 2.05 12.76
CA HIS A 161 -5.64 3.03 12.85
C HIS A 161 -6.02 3.26 14.33
N PRO A 162 -6.32 4.50 14.76
CA PRO A 162 -6.61 4.83 16.16
C PRO A 162 -7.79 4.06 16.76
N LYS A 163 -8.79 3.75 15.92
CA LYS A 163 -9.97 2.95 16.29
C LYS A 163 -9.77 1.43 16.22
N SER A 164 -8.62 0.95 15.73
CA SER A 164 -8.38 -0.50 15.67
C SER A 164 -8.20 -1.10 17.07
N ARG A 165 -8.76 -2.30 17.27
CA ARG A 165 -8.54 -3.11 18.48
C ARG A 165 -7.06 -3.44 18.70
N TYR A 166 -6.27 -3.51 17.63
CA TYR A 166 -4.84 -3.84 17.72
C TYR A 166 -4.06 -2.71 18.39
N LEU A 167 -4.40 -1.44 18.13
CA LEU A 167 -3.73 -0.31 18.78
C LEU A 167 -4.01 -0.31 20.29
N GLN A 168 -5.25 -0.58 20.68
CA GLN A 168 -5.62 -0.68 22.10
C GLN A 168 -4.84 -1.78 22.80
N LYS A 169 -4.68 -2.94 22.14
CA LYS A 169 -3.89 -4.06 22.66
C LYS A 169 -2.43 -3.67 22.84
N VAL A 170 -1.80 -3.03 21.85
CA VAL A 170 -0.42 -2.55 21.93
C VAL A 170 -0.26 -1.57 23.09
N LYS A 171 -1.15 -0.56 23.20
CA LYS A 171 -1.11 0.43 24.29
C LYS A 171 -1.29 -0.16 25.68
N ARG A 172 -2.01 -1.29 25.82
CA ARG A 172 -2.11 -2.01 27.10
C ARG A 172 -0.82 -2.73 27.43
N LEU A 173 -0.22 -3.42 26.46
CA LEU A 173 1.03 -4.16 26.66
C LEU A 173 2.20 -3.24 27.02
N THR A 174 2.31 -2.08 26.37
CA THR A 174 3.38 -1.10 26.64
C THR A 174 3.19 -0.29 27.93
N LYS A 175 2.03 -0.37 28.58
CA LYS A 175 1.75 0.28 29.88
C LYS A 175 1.95 -0.65 31.07
N LEU A 176 2.19 -1.93 30.81
CA LEU A 176 2.44 -2.97 31.81
C LEU A 176 3.94 -3.21 32.05
N GLU A 177 4.80 -2.39 31.43
CA GLU A 177 6.25 -2.32 31.63
C GLU A 177 6.60 -1.07 32.43
#